data_AF-A0A078GYP9-F1
#
_entry.id   AF-A0A078GYP9-F1
#
_cell.length_a   1.000
_cell.length_b   1.000
_cell.length_c   1.000
_cell.angle_alpha   90.00
_cell.angle_beta   90.00
_cell.angle_gamma   90.00
#
_symmetry.space_group_name_H-M   'P 1'
#
loop_
_entity.id
_entity.type
_entity.pdbx_description
1 polymer ?
#
loop_
_entity_poly.entity_id
_entity_poly.type
_entity_poly.pdbx_seq_one_letter_code
_entity_poly.pdbx_strand_id
1 'polypeptide(L)'
;MELAKYAVDFTGNVPLALNVLGSSLAGLKKEEWEKRMPMLVNRMARQIDKTLKDSYDRLKEEDKAIFRHIACLFNHKACDYVKRLLEDSKLDVDVGLVTLAERCLIQISQDKIIRMHDLLQEMGRELVRQPCILEPGEREFLLDSKEICDVLVDGAGTNSVLGIFLNLSEMKDTLSISEEAFSGMKNLRFLRICGVLQDDKKIVFQLRGGKYRMWRQLRLLKCWGSSVRCMHLPEGKKHMWRQLRLLEWWGCPMRRMPSNLRNCGKELW
;
A
#
# COMPACT_ATOMS: atom_id res chain seq x y z
N MET A 1 -32.91 -18.92 -1.43
CA MET A 1 -32.57 -17.52 -1.80
C MET A 1 -31.18 -17.12 -1.33
N GLU A 2 -30.77 -17.45 -0.10
CA GLU A 2 -29.44 -17.07 0.42
C GLU A 2 -28.25 -17.59 -0.41
N LEU A 3 -28.27 -18.87 -0.82
CA LEU A 3 -27.18 -19.45 -1.63
C LEU A 3 -27.06 -18.82 -3.03
N ALA A 4 -28.18 -18.42 -3.63
CA ALA A 4 -28.19 -17.75 -4.91
C ALA A 4 -27.62 -16.32 -4.80
N LYS A 5 -27.97 -15.61 -3.71
CA LYS A 5 -27.35 -14.30 -3.40
C LYS A 5 -25.85 -14.43 -3.19
N TYR A 6 -25.41 -15.40 -2.38
CA TYR A 6 -24.00 -15.68 -2.16
C TYR A 6 -23.23 -15.94 -3.47
N ALA A 7 -23.82 -16.71 -4.41
CA ALA A 7 -23.21 -16.95 -5.72
C ALA A 7 -23.10 -15.67 -6.56
N VAL A 8 -24.10 -14.79 -6.53
CA VAL A 8 -24.09 -13.49 -7.22
C VAL A 8 -23.05 -12.56 -6.61
N ASP A 9 -23.02 -12.48 -5.29
CA ASP A 9 -22.08 -11.64 -4.54
C ASP A 9 -20.63 -12.09 -4.79
N PHE A 10 -20.36 -13.40 -4.74
CA PHE A 10 -19.03 -13.94 -5.02
C PHE A 10 -18.56 -13.68 -6.46
N THR A 11 -19.46 -13.80 -7.43
CA THR A 11 -19.10 -13.64 -8.85
C THR A 11 -18.99 -12.18 -9.28
N GLY A 12 -19.31 -11.21 -8.40
CA GLY A 12 -19.21 -9.79 -8.72
C GLY A 12 -20.03 -9.37 -9.93
N ASN A 13 -21.14 -10.08 -10.20
CA ASN A 13 -21.96 -9.94 -11.41
C ASN A 13 -21.25 -10.24 -12.74
N VAL A 14 -20.15 -11.01 -12.74
CA VAL A 14 -19.48 -11.44 -13.97
C VAL A 14 -20.32 -12.53 -14.66
N PRO A 15 -20.90 -12.29 -15.85
CA PRO A 15 -21.84 -13.23 -16.48
C PRO A 15 -21.25 -14.61 -16.73
N LEU A 16 -19.97 -14.67 -17.12
CA LEU A 16 -19.27 -15.93 -17.35
C LEU A 16 -19.11 -16.74 -16.05
N ALA A 17 -18.75 -16.09 -14.95
CA ALA A 17 -18.58 -16.74 -13.66
C ALA A 17 -19.93 -17.25 -13.12
N LEU A 18 -21.00 -16.46 -13.31
CA LEU A 18 -22.37 -16.86 -12.99
C LEU A 18 -22.82 -18.08 -13.81
N ASN A 19 -22.55 -18.11 -15.11
CA ASN A 19 -22.90 -19.25 -15.96
C ASN A 19 -22.18 -20.53 -15.52
N VAL A 20 -20.90 -20.45 -15.17
CA VAL A 20 -20.12 -21.61 -14.67
C VAL A 20 -20.70 -22.14 -13.36
N LEU A 21 -21.08 -21.27 -12.42
CA LEU A 21 -21.76 -21.70 -11.19
C LEU A 21 -23.15 -22.29 -11.49
N GLY A 22 -23.95 -21.58 -12.29
CA GLY A 22 -25.31 -21.97 -12.64
C GLY A 22 -25.37 -23.33 -13.33
N SER A 23 -24.48 -23.59 -14.29
CA SER A 23 -24.40 -24.88 -14.98
C SER A 23 -23.96 -26.02 -14.06
N SER A 24 -23.03 -25.75 -13.14
CA SER A 24 -22.50 -26.76 -12.22
C SER A 24 -23.49 -27.15 -11.11
N LEU A 25 -24.49 -26.30 -10.86
CA LEU A 25 -25.48 -26.46 -9.80
C LEU A 25 -26.90 -26.75 -10.33
N ALA A 26 -27.10 -26.68 -11.65
CA ALA A 26 -28.39 -26.93 -12.29
C ALA A 26 -28.91 -28.34 -11.96
N GLY A 27 -30.18 -28.42 -11.56
CA GLY A 27 -30.87 -29.68 -11.26
C GLY A 27 -30.55 -30.33 -9.91
N LEU A 28 -29.63 -29.76 -9.12
CA LEU A 28 -29.28 -30.27 -7.79
C LEU A 28 -30.26 -29.82 -6.70
N LYS A 29 -30.40 -30.62 -5.63
CA LYS A 29 -31.21 -30.25 -4.46
C LYS A 29 -30.48 -29.24 -3.57
N LYS A 30 -31.22 -28.57 -2.70
CA LYS A 30 -30.69 -27.52 -1.80
C LYS A 30 -29.55 -28.05 -0.91
N GLU A 31 -29.68 -29.25 -0.36
CA GLU A 31 -28.67 -29.86 0.50
C GLU A 31 -27.36 -30.16 -0.26
N GLU A 32 -27.46 -30.42 -1.55
CA GLU A 32 -26.30 -30.64 -2.43
C GLU A 32 -25.66 -29.32 -2.86
N TRP A 33 -26.47 -28.27 -3.06
CA TRP A 33 -25.96 -26.91 -3.25
C TRP A 33 -25.10 -26.47 -2.07
N GLU A 34 -25.59 -26.64 -0.84
CA GLU A 34 -24.85 -26.26 0.38
C GLU A 34 -23.50 -26.98 0.50
N LYS A 35 -23.43 -28.24 0.04
CA LYS A 35 -22.18 -29.01 0.03
C LYS A 35 -21.24 -28.64 -1.12
N ARG A 36 -21.76 -28.40 -2.32
CA ARG A 36 -20.94 -28.19 -3.53
C ARG A 36 -20.53 -26.74 -3.77
N MET A 37 -21.36 -25.77 -3.37
CA MET A 37 -21.11 -24.35 -3.59
C MET A 37 -19.74 -23.90 -3.05
N PRO A 38 -19.34 -24.21 -1.79
CA PRO A 38 -18.05 -23.79 -1.27
C PRO A 38 -16.87 -24.37 -2.06
N MET A 39 -16.98 -25.60 -2.56
CA MET A 39 -15.93 -26.25 -3.35
C MET A 39 -15.78 -25.60 -4.73
N LEU A 40 -16.90 -25.27 -5.39
CA LEU A 40 -16.91 -24.61 -6.69
C LEU A 40 -16.36 -23.18 -6.59
N VAL A 41 -16.81 -22.42 -5.60
CA VAL A 41 -16.34 -21.07 -5.29
C VAL A 41 -14.83 -21.08 -5.04
N ASN A 42 -14.33 -22.00 -4.20
CA ASN A 42 -12.90 -22.14 -3.93
C ASN A 42 -12.12 -22.52 -5.20
N ARG A 43 -12.63 -23.44 -6.03
CA ARG A 43 -11.99 -23.81 -7.30
C ARG A 43 -11.91 -22.63 -8.26
N MET A 44 -12.99 -21.84 -8.38
CA MET A 44 -13.02 -20.65 -9.22
C MET A 44 -12.06 -19.58 -8.72
N ALA A 45 -12.02 -19.32 -7.40
CA ALA A 45 -11.06 -18.41 -6.79
C ALA A 45 -9.62 -18.81 -7.14
N ARG A 46 -9.24 -20.08 -6.94
CA ARG A 46 -7.90 -20.57 -7.32
C ARG A 46 -7.59 -20.42 -8.80
N GLN A 47 -8.59 -20.61 -9.68
CA GLN A 47 -8.39 -20.45 -11.12
C GLN A 47 -8.18 -18.98 -11.51
N ILE A 48 -8.92 -18.08 -10.86
CA ILE A 48 -8.74 -16.63 -11.00
C ILE A 48 -7.33 -16.26 -10.52
N ASP A 49 -6.96 -16.65 -9.31
CA ASP A 49 -5.63 -16.38 -8.74
C ASP A 49 -4.51 -16.86 -9.66
N LYS A 50 -4.64 -18.08 -10.20
CA LYS A 50 -3.68 -18.64 -11.15
C LYS A 50 -3.59 -17.79 -12.43
N THR A 51 -4.73 -17.40 -13.00
CA THR A 51 -4.76 -16.62 -14.24
C THR A 51 -4.16 -15.22 -14.06
N LEU A 52 -4.47 -14.57 -12.93
CA LEU A 52 -3.90 -13.27 -12.57
C LEU A 52 -2.38 -13.40 -12.35
N LYS A 53 -1.94 -14.45 -11.66
CA LYS A 53 -0.53 -14.73 -11.43
C LYS A 53 0.22 -15.04 -12.73
N ASP A 54 -0.34 -15.85 -13.62
CA ASP A 54 0.26 -16.15 -14.93
C ASP A 54 0.43 -14.88 -15.78
N SER A 55 -0.49 -13.92 -15.64
CA SER A 55 -0.41 -12.61 -16.30
C SER A 55 0.70 -11.74 -15.72
N TYR A 56 0.86 -11.76 -14.39
CA TYR A 56 1.95 -11.09 -13.68
C TYR A 56 3.32 -11.72 -13.98
N ASP A 57 3.43 -13.04 -14.02
CA ASP A 57 4.71 -13.75 -14.20
C ASP A 57 5.32 -13.49 -15.59
N ARG A 58 4.49 -13.15 -16.58
CA ARG A 58 4.89 -12.74 -17.94
C ARG A 58 5.39 -11.30 -18.05
N LEU A 59 5.27 -10.49 -17.00
CA LEU A 59 5.81 -9.14 -16.96
C LEU A 59 7.35 -9.17 -16.87
N LYS A 60 7.99 -8.10 -17.35
CA LYS A 60 9.41 -7.86 -17.06
C LYS A 60 9.57 -7.46 -15.60
N GLU A 61 10.76 -7.64 -15.04
CA GLU A 61 11.03 -7.36 -13.62
C GLU A 61 10.75 -5.91 -13.23
N GLU A 62 11.01 -4.95 -14.13
CA GLU A 62 10.70 -3.53 -13.94
C GLU A 62 9.18 -3.29 -13.84
N ASP A 63 8.40 -3.88 -14.74
CA ASP A 63 6.94 -3.80 -14.74
C ASP A 63 6.33 -4.48 -13.51
N LYS A 64 6.92 -5.61 -13.08
CA LYS A 64 6.54 -6.28 -11.82
C LYS A 64 6.76 -5.38 -10.61
N ALA A 65 7.87 -4.64 -10.59
CA ALA A 65 8.12 -3.67 -9.53
C ALA A 65 7.08 -2.55 -9.54
N ILE A 66 6.75 -1.99 -10.72
CA ILE A 66 5.71 -0.97 -10.86
C ILE A 66 4.35 -1.50 -10.39
N PHE A 67 3.99 -2.73 -10.76
CA PHE A 67 2.77 -3.40 -10.32
C PHE A 67 2.67 -3.43 -8.78
N ARG A 68 3.73 -3.87 -8.09
CA ARG A 68 3.75 -3.91 -6.62
C ARG A 68 3.67 -2.51 -5.99
N HIS A 69 4.35 -1.51 -6.56
CA HIS A 69 4.23 -0.12 -6.11
C HIS A 69 2.78 0.39 -6.21
N ILE A 70 2.07 0.08 -7.31
CA ILE A 70 0.66 0.46 -7.48
C ILE A 70 -0.21 -0.28 -6.46
N ALA A 71 -0.07 -1.61 -6.35
CA ALA A 71 -0.87 -2.43 -5.44
C ALA A 71 -0.74 -1.96 -3.98
N CYS A 72 0.48 -1.66 -3.55
CA CYS A 72 0.78 -1.30 -2.16
C CYS A 72 0.53 0.18 -1.85
N LEU A 73 0.89 1.10 -2.74
CA LEU A 73 0.96 2.53 -2.41
C LEU A 73 0.14 3.46 -3.34
N PHE A 74 0.03 3.12 -4.62
CA PHE A 74 -0.41 4.07 -5.65
C PHE A 74 -1.71 3.72 -6.38
N ASN A 75 -2.49 2.75 -5.91
CA ASN A 75 -3.84 2.56 -6.41
C ASN A 75 -4.66 3.84 -6.21
N HIS A 76 -5.47 4.22 -7.20
CA HIS A 76 -6.26 5.45 -7.24
C HIS A 76 -5.44 6.74 -7.25
N LYS A 77 -4.20 6.72 -7.72
CA LYS A 77 -3.35 7.91 -7.91
C LYS A 77 -3.26 8.32 -9.38
N ALA A 78 -3.01 9.61 -9.60
CA ALA A 78 -2.76 10.13 -10.94
C ALA A 78 -1.45 9.57 -11.50
N CYS A 79 -1.39 9.32 -12.81
CA CYS A 79 -0.20 8.80 -13.46
C CYS A 79 1.02 9.69 -13.22
N ASP A 80 0.87 11.02 -13.39
CA ASP A 80 1.96 11.98 -13.22
C ASP A 80 2.46 12.05 -11.77
N TYR A 81 1.56 11.80 -10.80
CA TYR A 81 1.94 11.66 -9.40
C TYR A 81 2.87 10.46 -9.19
N VAL A 82 2.53 9.31 -9.77
CA VAL A 82 3.36 8.09 -9.68
C VAL A 82 4.71 8.30 -10.37
N LYS A 83 4.72 8.87 -11.58
CA LYS A 83 5.94 9.18 -12.33
C LYS A 83 6.89 10.06 -11.54
N ARG A 84 6.40 11.19 -11.00
CA ARG A 84 7.22 12.12 -10.19
C ARG A 84 7.83 11.45 -8.96
N LEU A 85 7.10 10.54 -8.30
CA LEU A 85 7.59 9.82 -7.13
C LEU A 85 8.61 8.72 -7.47
N LEU A 86 8.57 8.20 -8.70
CA LEU A 86 9.46 7.14 -9.17
C LEU A 86 10.54 7.62 -10.16
N GLU A 87 10.64 8.91 -10.45
CA GLU A 87 11.53 9.49 -11.47
C GLU A 87 13.01 9.07 -11.40
N ASP A 88 13.64 9.07 -10.21
CA ASP A 88 15.04 8.58 -10.07
C ASP A 88 15.12 7.11 -9.63
N SER A 89 14.06 6.33 -9.87
CA SER A 89 14.17 4.87 -9.86
C SER A 89 14.75 4.39 -11.19
N LYS A 90 15.24 3.15 -11.24
CA LYS A 90 15.64 2.49 -12.49
C LYS A 90 14.43 1.93 -13.27
N LEU A 91 13.24 2.49 -13.06
CA LEU A 91 11.99 2.00 -13.63
C LEU A 91 11.50 2.97 -14.71
N ASP A 92 11.18 2.45 -15.88
CA ASP A 92 10.45 3.20 -16.90
C ASP A 92 8.95 3.17 -16.58
N VAL A 93 8.50 4.15 -15.79
CA VAL A 93 7.11 4.22 -15.31
C VAL A 93 6.13 4.45 -16.45
N ASP A 94 6.52 5.22 -17.47
CA ASP A 94 5.66 5.48 -18.62
C ASP A 94 5.37 4.19 -19.40
N VAL A 95 6.43 3.46 -19.77
CA VAL A 95 6.30 2.19 -20.48
C VAL A 95 5.62 1.14 -19.61
N GLY A 96 5.95 1.08 -18.32
CA GLY A 96 5.36 0.12 -17.40
C GLY A 96 3.85 0.34 -17.20
N LEU A 97 3.39 1.59 -17.08
CA LEU A 97 1.95 1.87 -16.96
C LEU A 97 1.18 1.48 -18.23
N VAL A 98 1.74 1.72 -19.42
CA VAL A 98 1.15 1.27 -20.68
C VAL A 98 1.08 -0.26 -20.71
N THR A 99 2.18 -0.92 -20.39
CA THR A 99 2.30 -2.39 -20.40
C THR A 99 1.30 -3.06 -19.44
N LEU A 100 1.14 -2.51 -18.23
CA LEU A 100 0.17 -3.02 -17.25
C LEU A 100 -1.28 -2.81 -17.72
N ALA A 101 -1.58 -1.70 -18.41
CA ALA A 101 -2.91 -1.44 -18.96
C ALA A 101 -3.24 -2.36 -20.14
N GLU A 102 -2.30 -2.58 -21.06
CA GLU A 102 -2.45 -3.51 -22.20
C GLU A 102 -2.68 -4.96 -21.75
N ARG A 103 -2.16 -5.33 -20.59
CA ARG A 103 -2.36 -6.64 -19.96
C ARG A 103 -3.56 -6.71 -19.02
N CYS A 104 -4.40 -5.67 -18.99
CA CYS A 104 -5.58 -5.58 -18.13
C CYS A 104 -5.27 -5.73 -16.62
N LEU A 105 -4.04 -5.44 -16.19
CA LEU A 105 -3.62 -5.48 -14.79
C LEU A 105 -3.92 -4.16 -14.05
N ILE A 106 -4.11 -3.09 -14.80
CA ILE A 106 -4.63 -1.81 -14.33
C ILE A 106 -5.57 -1.22 -15.38
N GLN A 107 -6.36 -0.23 -14.97
CA GLN A 107 -7.09 0.67 -15.84
C GLN A 107 -6.62 2.09 -15.60
N ILE A 108 -6.54 2.90 -16.66
CA ILE A 108 -6.22 4.32 -16.55
C ILE A 108 -7.45 5.08 -17.05
N SER A 109 -8.03 5.93 -16.19
CA SER A 109 -9.19 6.74 -16.56
C SER A 109 -8.82 7.87 -17.53
N GLN A 110 -9.84 8.53 -18.09
CA GLN A 110 -9.66 9.75 -18.88
C GLN A 110 -8.89 10.82 -18.10
N ASP A 111 -9.20 10.97 -16.80
CA ASP A 111 -8.49 11.87 -15.87
C ASP A 111 -7.09 11.36 -15.45
N LYS A 112 -6.53 10.38 -16.16
CA LYS A 112 -5.21 9.78 -15.88
C LYS A 112 -5.09 9.18 -14.48
N ILE A 113 -6.19 8.70 -13.90
CA ILE A 113 -6.18 8.02 -12.59
C ILE A 113 -6.01 6.52 -12.79
N ILE A 114 -5.02 5.95 -12.11
CA ILE A 114 -4.75 4.51 -12.07
C ILE A 114 -5.79 3.83 -11.19
N ARG A 115 -6.39 2.75 -11.70
CA ARG A 115 -7.27 1.85 -10.95
C ARG A 115 -6.79 0.42 -11.12
N MET A 116 -6.41 -0.19 -10.01
CA MET A 116 -6.15 -1.63 -9.92
C MET A 116 -7.36 -2.28 -9.24
N HIS A 117 -7.87 -3.36 -9.85
CA HIS A 117 -8.99 -4.11 -9.30
C HIS A 117 -8.63 -4.75 -7.95
N ASP A 118 -9.58 -4.89 -7.03
CA ASP A 118 -9.32 -5.36 -5.66
C ASP A 118 -8.58 -6.70 -5.61
N LEU A 119 -8.98 -7.68 -6.43
CA LEU A 119 -8.28 -8.97 -6.55
C LEU A 119 -6.81 -8.84 -7.01
N LEU A 120 -6.54 -7.94 -7.95
CA LEU A 120 -5.17 -7.68 -8.42
C LEU A 120 -4.36 -6.93 -7.36
N GLN A 121 -5.00 -6.02 -6.63
CA GLN A 121 -4.38 -5.31 -5.52
C GLN A 121 -4.04 -6.27 -4.37
N GLU A 122 -4.96 -7.16 -4.01
CA GLU A 122 -4.73 -8.20 -3.00
C GLU A 122 -3.61 -9.13 -3.41
N MET A 123 -3.62 -9.65 -4.65
CA MET A 123 -2.53 -10.45 -5.20
C MET A 123 -1.18 -9.70 -5.13
N GLY A 124 -1.15 -8.43 -5.52
CA GLY A 124 0.07 -7.61 -5.46
C GLY A 124 0.61 -7.41 -4.05
N ARG A 125 -0.28 -7.26 -3.06
CA ARG A 125 0.11 -7.18 -1.64
C ARG A 125 0.64 -8.52 -1.12
N GLU A 126 0.01 -9.63 -1.51
CA GLU A 126 0.46 -10.97 -1.13
C GLU A 126 1.83 -11.33 -1.75
N LEU A 127 2.11 -10.87 -2.98
CA LEU A 127 3.44 -11.03 -3.59
C LEU A 127 4.55 -10.34 -2.80
N VAL A 128 4.25 -9.26 -2.08
CA VAL A 128 5.19 -8.56 -1.20
C VAL A 128 5.29 -9.23 0.17
N ARG A 129 4.18 -9.81 0.65
CA ARG A 129 4.07 -10.43 1.97
C ARG A 129 4.70 -11.82 2.03
N GLN A 130 4.38 -12.70 1.07
CA GLN A 130 4.72 -14.12 1.09
C GLN A 130 6.22 -14.44 1.20
N PRO A 131 7.15 -13.68 0.57
CA PRO A 131 8.58 -13.96 0.70
C PRO A 131 9.12 -13.81 2.13
N CYS A 132 8.48 -12.99 2.96
CA CYS A 132 8.95 -12.64 4.30
C CYS A 132 7.80 -12.69 5.32
N ILE A 133 7.15 -13.84 5.43
CA ILE A 133 6.02 -14.05 6.36
C ILE A 133 6.49 -13.87 7.81
N LEU A 134 7.61 -14.51 8.17
CA LEU A 134 8.16 -14.51 9.53
C LEU A 134 8.92 -13.23 9.87
N GLU A 135 9.43 -12.53 8.85
CA GLU A 135 10.28 -11.35 9.01
C GLU A 135 9.65 -10.15 8.28
N PRO A 136 8.60 -9.51 8.83
CA PRO A 136 7.97 -8.37 8.17
C PRO A 136 8.96 -7.25 7.82
N GLY A 137 9.99 -7.03 8.64
CA GLY A 137 11.02 -6.03 8.42
C GLY A 137 11.86 -6.20 7.15
N GLU A 138 11.80 -7.38 6.49
CA GLU A 138 12.49 -7.66 5.22
C GLU A 138 11.62 -7.43 3.97
N ARG A 139 10.35 -7.03 4.14
CA ARG A 139 9.43 -6.80 3.02
C ARG A 139 9.72 -5.48 2.30
N GLU A 140 9.36 -5.42 1.01
CA GLU A 140 9.48 -4.20 0.21
C GLU A 140 8.52 -3.09 0.72
N PHE A 141 7.30 -3.48 1.11
CA PHE A 141 6.29 -2.56 1.65
C PHE A 141 5.64 -3.12 2.91
N LEU A 142 5.47 -2.26 3.92
CA LEU A 142 4.72 -2.57 5.12
C LEU A 142 3.36 -1.85 5.08
N LEU A 143 2.27 -2.62 5.18
CA LEU A 143 0.90 -2.12 5.03
C LEU A 143 -0.02 -2.48 6.21
N ASP A 144 0.32 -3.51 6.99
CA ASP A 144 -0.45 -3.90 8.17
C ASP A 144 0.00 -3.08 9.38
N SER A 145 -0.94 -2.32 9.96
CA SER A 145 -0.60 -1.38 11.04
C SER A 145 -0.03 -2.06 12.29
N LYS A 146 -0.41 -3.31 12.59
CA LYS A 146 0.13 -4.04 13.75
C LYS A 146 1.55 -4.51 13.48
N GLU A 147 1.77 -5.19 12.35
CA GLU A 147 3.11 -5.64 11.95
C GLU A 147 4.08 -4.46 11.83
N ILE A 148 3.63 -3.32 11.29
CA ILE A 148 4.44 -2.09 11.23
C ILE A 148 4.86 -1.65 12.63
N CYS A 149 3.96 -1.70 13.60
CA CYS A 149 4.28 -1.26 14.95
C CYS A 149 5.33 -2.16 15.59
N ASP A 150 5.19 -3.48 15.46
CA ASP A 150 6.17 -4.44 15.97
C ASP A 150 7.56 -4.17 15.33
N VAL A 151 7.60 -4.02 14.00
CA VAL A 151 8.84 -3.71 13.27
C VAL A 151 9.47 -2.39 13.74
N LEU A 152 8.67 -1.36 14.01
CA LEU A 152 9.17 -0.06 14.43
C LEU A 152 9.59 -0.03 15.92
N VAL A 153 8.91 -0.76 16.79
CA VAL A 153 9.25 -0.86 18.22
C VAL A 153 10.55 -1.63 18.39
N ASP A 154 10.69 -2.76 17.69
CA ASP A 154 11.87 -3.62 17.77
C ASP A 154 13.04 -3.13 16.91
N GLY A 155 12.82 -2.13 16.05
CA GLY A 155 13.82 -1.64 15.10
C GLY A 155 14.23 -2.68 14.06
N ALA A 156 13.34 -3.63 13.75
CA ALA A 156 13.61 -4.78 12.89
C ALA A 156 13.57 -4.44 11.38
N GLY A 157 13.24 -3.21 11.00
CA GLY A 157 13.13 -2.83 9.59
C GLY A 157 14.49 -2.76 8.89
N THR A 158 14.61 -3.36 7.71
CA THR A 158 15.89 -3.49 6.99
C THR A 158 15.94 -2.62 5.74
N ASN A 159 17.05 -2.70 4.98
CA ASN A 159 17.22 -1.95 3.74
C ASN A 159 16.27 -2.42 2.63
N SER A 160 15.58 -3.53 2.82
CA SER A 160 14.57 -4.04 1.88
C SER A 160 13.31 -3.17 1.88
N VAL A 161 13.01 -2.49 3.01
CA VAL A 161 11.82 -1.65 3.14
C VAL A 161 11.94 -0.37 2.30
N LEU A 162 11.07 -0.24 1.31
CA LEU A 162 10.93 0.94 0.46
C LEU A 162 9.78 1.84 0.89
N GLY A 163 8.71 1.27 1.46
CA GLY A 163 7.56 2.06 1.86
C GLY A 163 6.78 1.53 3.06
N ILE A 164 6.23 2.46 3.84
CA ILE A 164 5.41 2.19 5.02
C ILE A 164 4.10 2.96 4.90
N PHE A 165 2.99 2.24 5.02
CA PHE A 165 1.66 2.80 5.15
C PHE A 165 1.07 2.44 6.52
N LEU A 166 1.14 3.37 7.46
CA LEU A 166 0.68 3.18 8.83
C LEU A 166 -0.65 3.90 9.06
N ASN A 167 -1.70 3.13 9.34
CA ASN A 167 -3.01 3.66 9.70
C ASN A 167 -3.24 3.58 11.21
N LEU A 168 -3.02 4.71 11.88
CA LEU A 168 -3.16 4.86 13.31
C LEU A 168 -4.61 4.71 13.81
N SER A 169 -5.61 4.86 12.95
CA SER A 169 -7.01 4.60 13.32
C SER A 169 -7.28 3.12 13.62
N GLU A 170 -6.46 2.21 13.10
CA GLU A 170 -6.56 0.77 13.37
C GLU A 170 -5.98 0.40 14.74
N MET A 171 -5.30 1.33 15.40
CA MET A 171 -4.58 1.08 16.64
C MET A 171 -5.46 1.30 17.87
N LYS A 172 -5.32 0.38 18.84
CA LYS A 172 -5.98 0.49 20.15
C LYS A 172 -5.19 1.34 21.14
N ASP A 173 -3.86 1.27 21.07
CA ASP A 173 -2.97 1.83 22.09
C ASP A 173 -2.05 2.94 21.57
N THR A 174 -1.36 3.58 22.51
CA THR A 174 -0.36 4.61 22.23
C THR A 174 0.88 3.97 21.63
N LEU A 175 1.26 4.37 20.42
CA LEU A 175 2.50 3.94 19.79
C LEU A 175 3.64 4.93 20.14
N SER A 176 4.70 4.41 20.75
CA SER A 176 5.95 5.14 21.02
C SER A 176 7.06 4.50 20.20
N ILE A 177 7.58 5.24 19.22
CA ILE A 177 8.63 4.77 18.31
C ILE A 177 9.97 5.37 18.74
N SER A 178 11.01 4.54 18.80
CA SER A 178 12.36 4.97 19.17
C SER A 178 13.04 5.79 18.07
N GLU A 179 14.11 6.49 18.42
CA GLU A 179 14.96 7.23 17.46
C GLU A 179 15.56 6.33 16.38
N GLU A 180 15.76 5.06 16.72
CA GLU A 180 16.49 4.08 15.91
C GLU A 180 15.56 3.18 15.11
N ALA A 181 14.25 3.33 15.25
CA ALA A 181 13.24 2.48 14.60
C ALA A 181 13.40 2.36 13.08
N PHE A 182 13.91 3.40 12.43
CA PHE A 182 14.14 3.43 10.99
C PHE A 182 15.62 3.29 10.60
N SER A 183 16.51 3.06 11.56
CA SER A 183 17.97 3.09 11.33
C SER A 183 18.44 2.02 10.33
N GLY A 184 17.77 0.87 10.31
CA GLY A 184 18.01 -0.22 9.36
C GLY A 184 17.40 0.01 7.98
N MET A 185 16.47 0.96 7.81
CA MET A 185 15.70 1.17 6.58
C MET A 185 16.30 2.26 5.67
N LYS A 186 17.52 2.04 5.19
CA LYS A 186 18.27 3.07 4.44
C LYS A 186 17.66 3.40 3.07
N ASN A 187 16.84 2.50 2.51
CA ASN A 187 16.18 2.65 1.22
C ASN A 187 14.72 3.09 1.34
N LEU A 188 14.26 3.48 2.52
CA LEU A 188 12.89 3.97 2.71
C LEU A 188 12.66 5.24 1.85
N ARG A 189 11.68 5.16 0.96
CA ARG A 189 11.32 6.24 0.01
C ARG A 189 9.91 6.77 0.26
N PHE A 190 9.01 5.97 0.81
CA PHE A 190 7.60 6.33 0.97
C PHE A 190 7.16 6.14 2.41
N LEU A 191 6.86 7.23 3.11
CA LEU A 191 6.31 7.17 4.46
C LEU A 191 4.95 7.85 4.48
N ARG A 192 3.91 7.06 4.73
CA ARG A 192 2.55 7.55 4.87
C ARG A 192 1.98 7.12 6.22
N ILE A 193 1.68 8.11 7.05
CA ILE A 193 1.10 7.95 8.38
C ILE A 193 -0.25 8.68 8.39
N CYS A 194 -1.30 7.97 8.74
CA CYS A 194 -2.68 8.47 8.69
C CYS A 194 -3.39 8.14 10.00
N GLY A 195 -4.28 9.01 10.50
CA GLY A 195 -5.10 8.64 11.65
C GLY A 195 -6.11 9.69 12.10
N VAL A 196 -7.37 9.30 12.21
CA VAL A 196 -8.41 10.07 12.91
C VAL A 196 -8.80 9.26 14.15
N LEU A 197 -8.60 9.82 15.34
CA LEU A 197 -8.92 9.17 16.61
C LEU A 197 -10.27 9.65 17.13
N GLN A 198 -11.00 8.71 17.75
CA GLN A 198 -12.05 9.01 18.73
C GLN A 198 -11.38 9.51 20.03
N ASP A 199 -12.07 10.39 20.76
CA ASP A 199 -11.54 11.51 21.57
C ASP A 199 -10.50 11.26 22.69
N ASP A 200 -10.10 10.02 23.02
CA ASP A 200 -9.25 9.76 24.21
C ASP A 200 -7.86 9.17 23.95
N LYS A 201 -7.53 8.85 22.70
CA LYS A 201 -6.23 8.22 22.38
C LYS A 201 -5.17 9.28 22.05
N LYS A 202 -3.99 9.16 22.66
CA LYS A 202 -2.82 10.02 22.38
C LYS A 202 -1.80 9.21 21.61
N ILE A 203 -1.47 9.60 20.38
CA ILE A 203 -0.38 8.96 19.64
C ILE A 203 0.79 9.96 19.55
N VAL A 204 1.94 9.54 20.05
CA VAL A 204 3.11 10.39 20.19
C VAL A 204 4.24 9.82 19.31
N PHE A 205 4.32 10.29 18.06
CA PHE A 205 5.45 10.01 17.17
C PHE A 205 6.65 10.88 17.55
N GLN A 206 7.46 10.43 18.51
CA GLN A 206 8.70 11.12 18.84
C GLN A 206 9.88 10.57 18.02
N LEU A 207 10.02 11.07 16.80
CA LEU A 207 11.27 10.93 16.03
C LEU A 207 12.34 11.85 16.63
N ARG A 208 12.93 11.47 17.76
CA ARG A 208 14.12 12.16 18.24
C ARG A 208 15.34 11.61 17.45
N GLY A 209 16.31 12.46 17.14
CA GLY A 209 17.68 12.08 16.72
C GLY A 209 17.93 10.88 15.77
N GLY A 210 17.20 10.71 14.66
CA GLY A 210 17.56 9.69 13.67
C GLY A 210 18.86 10.01 12.91
N LYS A 211 19.72 9.01 12.68
CA LYS A 211 20.88 9.14 11.76
C LYS A 211 20.38 9.65 10.39
N TYR A 212 20.80 10.86 10.00
CA TYR A 212 20.33 11.68 8.88
C TYR A 212 20.31 11.03 7.48
N ARG A 213 20.76 9.78 7.31
CA ARG A 213 20.89 9.12 6.00
C ARG A 213 19.56 8.65 5.42
N MET A 214 18.64 8.13 6.24
CA MET A 214 17.37 7.60 5.73
C MET A 214 16.52 8.69 5.05
N TRP A 215 16.43 9.88 5.68
CA TRP A 215 15.68 11.02 5.15
C TRP A 215 16.15 11.49 3.76
N ARG A 216 17.40 11.22 3.38
CA ARG A 216 17.96 11.61 2.08
C ARG A 216 17.30 10.90 0.91
N GLN A 217 16.74 9.71 1.13
CA GLN A 217 16.08 8.93 0.08
C GLN A 217 14.57 9.13 0.05
N LEU A 218 14.00 9.74 1.10
CA LEU A 218 12.57 9.92 1.24
C LEU A 218 12.03 10.82 0.13
N ARG A 219 10.99 10.35 -0.56
CA ARG A 219 10.32 11.04 -1.68
C ARG A 219 8.92 11.49 -1.34
N LEU A 220 8.23 10.68 -0.56
CA LEU A 220 6.90 10.95 -0.06
C LEU A 220 6.94 10.94 1.45
N LEU A 221 6.53 12.06 2.05
CA LEU A 221 6.13 12.11 3.44
C LEU A 221 4.69 12.62 3.49
N LYS A 222 3.77 11.72 3.82
CA LYS A 222 2.37 12.08 4.05
C LYS A 222 2.03 11.81 5.50
N CYS A 223 1.73 12.86 6.24
CA CYS A 223 1.23 12.77 7.60
C CYS A 223 -0.07 13.55 7.69
N TRP A 224 -1.16 12.86 8.03
CA TRP A 224 -2.45 13.54 8.22
C TRP A 224 -3.27 12.97 9.38
N GLY A 225 -3.93 13.88 10.11
CA GLY A 225 -4.89 13.55 11.15
C GLY A 225 -4.70 14.28 12.49
N SER A 226 -5.81 14.58 13.18
CA SER A 226 -5.87 15.29 14.47
C SER A 226 -5.14 14.58 15.63
N SER A 227 -4.85 13.31 15.40
CA SER A 227 -4.25 12.35 16.33
C SER A 227 -2.73 12.42 16.40
N VAL A 228 -2.11 12.99 15.36
CA VAL A 228 -0.67 13.16 15.31
C VAL A 228 -0.31 14.48 16.00
N ARG A 229 -0.37 14.49 17.34
CA ARG A 229 -0.04 15.70 18.13
C ARG A 229 1.46 15.97 18.19
N CYS A 230 2.28 14.95 17.98
CA CYS A 230 3.73 15.03 18.04
C CYS A 230 4.30 14.22 16.89
N MET A 231 4.72 14.86 15.79
CA MET A 231 5.76 14.31 14.92
C MET A 231 6.88 15.35 14.90
N HIS A 232 7.96 15.07 15.61
CA HIS A 232 9.15 15.91 15.56
C HIS A 232 10.04 15.36 14.45
N LEU A 233 9.91 15.90 13.24
CA LEU A 233 10.92 15.58 12.23
C LEU A 233 12.26 16.18 12.68
N PRO A 234 13.40 15.51 12.44
CA PRO A 234 14.69 16.02 12.88
C PRO A 234 14.92 17.41 12.27
N GLU A 235 15.22 18.39 13.12
CA GLU A 235 15.78 19.65 12.65
C GLU A 235 17.09 19.33 11.95
N GLY A 236 17.20 19.72 10.69
CA GLY A 236 18.48 19.58 10.04
C GLY A 236 18.59 20.32 8.75
N LYS A 237 19.69 20.05 8.06
CA LYS A 237 20.16 20.88 6.96
C LYS A 237 19.29 20.66 5.72
N LYS A 238 19.11 21.69 4.88
CA LYS A 238 18.30 21.64 3.64
C LYS A 238 18.57 20.39 2.77
N HIS A 239 19.82 19.90 2.75
CA HIS A 239 20.22 18.74 1.95
C HIS A 239 19.58 17.40 2.39
N MET A 240 18.99 17.32 3.59
CA MET A 240 18.36 16.09 4.08
C MET A 240 17.10 15.74 3.30
N TRP A 241 16.40 16.74 2.77
CA TRP A 241 15.13 16.57 2.05
C TRP A 241 15.30 16.66 0.53
N ARG A 242 16.54 16.51 0.02
CA ARG A 242 16.86 16.75 -1.39
C ARG A 242 16.04 15.87 -2.36
N GLN A 243 15.71 14.66 -1.94
CA GLN A 243 14.91 13.74 -2.75
C GLN A 243 13.41 13.81 -2.46
N LEU A 244 12.99 14.63 -1.49
CA LEU A 244 11.58 14.81 -1.18
C LEU A 244 10.91 15.50 -2.37
N ARG A 245 9.89 14.84 -2.93
CA ARG A 245 9.09 15.34 -4.05
C ARG A 245 7.71 15.79 -3.57
N LEU A 246 7.22 15.19 -2.49
CA LEU A 246 5.94 15.55 -1.89
C LEU A 246 5.98 15.50 -0.37
N LEU A 247 5.49 16.59 0.23
CA LEU A 247 5.20 16.70 1.65
C LEU A 247 3.73 17.06 1.83
N GLU A 248 2.96 16.16 2.41
CA GLU A 248 1.60 16.45 2.85
C GLU A 248 1.57 16.44 4.37
N TRP A 249 1.22 17.57 4.98
CA TRP A 249 1.28 17.78 6.43
C TRP A 249 0.01 18.46 6.93
N TRP A 250 -1.06 17.68 7.08
CA TRP A 250 -2.40 18.19 7.40
C TRP A 250 -2.87 17.74 8.79
N GLY A 251 -3.44 18.65 9.58
CA GLY A 251 -3.93 18.32 10.94
C GLY A 251 -2.85 18.13 12.01
N CYS A 252 -1.56 18.24 11.65
CA CYS A 252 -0.42 18.26 12.56
C CYS A 252 -0.04 19.72 12.91
N PRO A 253 0.39 20.05 14.14
CA PRO A 253 0.74 21.43 14.49
C PRO A 253 1.91 21.98 13.65
N MET A 254 1.69 23.07 12.91
CA MET A 254 2.71 23.73 12.06
C MET A 254 3.98 24.14 12.81
N ARG A 255 3.87 24.40 14.13
CA ARG A 255 5.03 24.70 15.00
C ARG A 255 6.05 23.55 15.05
N ARG A 256 5.62 22.32 14.76
CA ARG A 256 6.45 21.10 14.80
C ARG A 256 6.97 20.67 13.44
N MET A 257 6.57 21.35 12.36
CA MET A 257 7.17 21.15 11.04
C MET A 257 8.57 21.81 11.00
N PRO A 258 9.61 21.10 10.55
CA PRO A 258 10.95 21.65 10.42
C PRO A 258 10.95 22.95 9.63
N SER A 259 11.66 23.95 10.14
CA SER A 259 11.73 25.29 9.55
C SER A 259 12.19 25.27 8.08
N ASN A 260 13.05 24.31 7.70
CA ASN A 260 13.51 24.09 6.33
C ASN A 260 12.46 23.48 5.39
N LEU A 261 11.40 22.86 5.90
CA LEU A 261 10.27 22.31 5.13
C LEU A 261 9.10 23.29 5.01
N ARG A 262 9.09 24.38 5.78
CA ARG A 262 8.04 25.43 5.73
C ARG A 262 7.92 26.11 4.38
N ASN A 263 8.97 26.09 3.57
CA ASN A 263 8.97 26.61 2.21
C ASN A 263 8.79 25.53 1.13
N CYS A 264 8.75 24.25 1.49
CA CYS A 264 8.51 23.14 0.55
C CYS A 264 7.02 22.91 0.24
N GLY A 265 6.11 23.59 0.97
CA GLY A 265 4.66 23.39 0.89
C GLY A 265 3.89 24.47 0.12
N LYS A 266 4.43 25.01 -0.98
CA LYS A 266 3.71 25.98 -1.84
C LYS A 266 3.36 25.44 -3.22
N GLU A 267 3.27 24.13 -3.38
CA GLU A 267 2.62 23.53 -4.56
C GLU A 267 1.54 22.57 -4.08
N LEU A 268 0.36 23.13 -3.83
CA LEU A 268 -0.88 22.38 -3.78
C LEU A 268 -1.87 23.15 -4.67
N TRP A 269 -2.46 22.43 -5.62
CA TRP A 269 -3.64 22.84 -6.37
C TRP A 269 -4.75 23.28 -5.41
#